data_AF-A0A7D5S8V9-F1
#
_entry.id   AF-A0A7D5S8V9-F1
#
_cell.length_a   1.000
_cell.length_b   1.000
_cell.length_c   1.000
_cell.angle_alpha   90.00
_cell.angle_beta   90.00
_cell.angle_gamma   90.00
#
_symmetry.space_group_name_H-M   'P 1'
#
loop_
_entity.id
_entity.type
_entity.pdbx_description
1 polymer ?
#
loop_
_entity_poly.entity_id
_entity_poly.type
_entity_poly.pdbx_seq_one_letter_code
_entity_poly.pdbx_strand_id
1 'polypeptide(L)'
;MSTGNAWVQNAFYLNGVIHYTQSADIGQGWCGLNYGRILLDSGYAVTTQHGEVGTDLCYPALASMAYTPNERGVVLAYLRSDSSMTPECGVISVDRDMVWSSKQVVKTGDTSVNILYPPAYPIMPERWGDYTGICRKYNAAVPEAWLAAAYGTNTLPVAHPGGPG
;
A
#
# COMPACT_ATOMS: atom_id res chain seq x y z
N MET A 1 4.80 -13.04 -11.72
CA MET A 1 4.96 -12.80 -10.27
C MET A 1 4.00 -13.74 -9.56
N SER A 2 4.34 -14.28 -8.38
CA SER A 2 3.30 -14.89 -7.53
C SER A 2 2.34 -13.78 -7.13
N THR A 3 1.10 -13.87 -7.57
CA THR A 3 0.07 -12.86 -7.33
C THR A 3 -0.45 -13.03 -5.90
N GLY A 4 -0.34 -11.98 -5.07
CA GLY A 4 -0.80 -11.98 -3.68
C GLY A 4 0.22 -12.45 -2.63
N ASN A 5 0.01 -12.02 -1.39
CA ASN A 5 0.79 -12.37 -0.22
C ASN A 5 -0.07 -13.17 0.77
N ALA A 6 0.51 -14.21 1.37
CA ALA A 6 -0.16 -15.01 2.41
C ALA A 6 0.02 -14.45 3.84
N TRP A 7 0.69 -13.31 3.99
CA TRP A 7 1.01 -12.68 5.28
C TRP A 7 0.50 -11.24 5.33
N VAL A 8 0.05 -10.84 6.52
CA VAL A 8 -0.44 -9.48 6.81
C VAL A 8 0.71 -8.49 6.74
N GLN A 9 0.57 -7.45 5.91
CA GLN A 9 1.61 -6.44 5.71
C GLN A 9 1.48 -5.28 6.69
N ASN A 10 0.26 -4.98 7.11
CA ASN A 10 0.01 -3.94 8.10
C ASN A 10 -1.30 -4.21 8.86
N ALA A 11 -1.32 -3.83 10.14
CA ALA A 11 -2.49 -3.96 10.98
C ALA A 11 -2.48 -2.93 12.13
N PHE A 12 -3.66 -2.61 12.64
CA PHE A 12 -3.82 -1.88 13.90
C PHE A 12 -5.03 -2.38 14.68
N TYR A 13 -5.03 -2.10 15.99
CA TYR A 13 -6.16 -2.38 16.88
C TYR A 13 -7.00 -1.12 17.11
N LEU A 14 -8.32 -1.26 17.05
CA LEU A 14 -9.27 -0.21 17.45
C LEU A 14 -10.52 -0.86 18.02
N ASN A 15 -10.77 -0.63 19.32
CA ASN A 15 -12.04 -0.91 19.99
C ASN A 15 -12.59 -2.33 19.74
N GLY A 16 -11.82 -3.35 20.11
CA GLY A 16 -12.21 -4.76 19.94
C GLY A 16 -12.08 -5.29 18.51
N VAL A 17 -11.53 -4.50 17.59
CA VAL A 17 -11.34 -4.89 16.17
C VAL A 17 -9.88 -4.80 15.78
N ILE A 18 -9.34 -5.86 15.18
CA ILE A 18 -8.06 -5.80 14.46
C ILE A 18 -8.37 -5.50 13.00
N HIS A 19 -7.90 -4.35 12.52
CA HIS A 19 -7.94 -3.98 11.12
C HIS A 19 -6.64 -4.43 10.47
N TYR A 20 -6.70 -5.08 9.32
CA TYR A 20 -5.51 -5.59 8.64
C TYR A 20 -5.61 -5.50 7.12
N THR A 21 -4.45 -5.50 6.46
CA THR A 21 -4.34 -5.54 5.01
C THR A 21 -3.19 -6.41 4.53
N GLN A 22 -3.34 -6.93 3.31
CA GLN A 22 -2.31 -7.63 2.56
C GLN A 22 -2.63 -7.52 1.07
N SER A 23 -1.62 -7.67 0.24
CA SER A 23 -1.78 -7.93 -1.19
C SER A 23 -2.46 -9.28 -1.41
N ALA A 24 -3.35 -9.38 -2.40
CA ALA A 24 -4.10 -10.59 -2.72
C ALA A 24 -4.16 -10.82 -4.24
N ASP A 25 -4.30 -12.07 -4.67
CA ASP A 25 -4.71 -12.36 -6.05
C ASP A 25 -6.20 -12.06 -6.19
N ILE A 26 -6.53 -11.04 -6.99
CA ILE A 26 -7.90 -10.64 -7.27
C ILE A 26 -8.46 -11.30 -8.55
N GLY A 27 -7.74 -12.28 -9.10
CA GLY A 27 -8.09 -13.02 -10.29
C GLY A 27 -7.40 -12.51 -11.55
N GLN A 28 -7.36 -13.37 -12.57
CA GLN A 28 -6.74 -13.08 -13.88
C GLN A 28 -5.25 -12.71 -13.79
N GLY A 29 -4.57 -13.10 -12.70
CA GLY A 29 -3.14 -12.88 -12.50
C GLY A 29 -2.76 -11.52 -11.93
N TRP A 30 -3.73 -10.66 -11.58
CA TRP A 30 -3.47 -9.30 -11.07
C TRP A 30 -3.45 -9.23 -9.55
N CYS A 31 -2.47 -8.50 -9.03
CA CYS A 31 -2.37 -8.25 -7.60
C CYS A 31 -3.31 -7.12 -7.19
N GLY A 32 -4.09 -7.33 -6.13
CA GLY A 32 -4.99 -6.36 -5.53
C GLY A 32 -4.76 -6.20 -4.04
N LEU A 33 -5.66 -5.45 -3.42
CA LEU A 33 -5.68 -5.15 -2.00
C LEU A 33 -6.75 -5.98 -1.31
N ASN A 34 -6.38 -6.68 -0.25
CA ASN A 34 -7.33 -7.24 0.70
C ASN A 34 -7.36 -6.37 1.96
N TYR A 35 -8.56 -6.06 2.43
CA TYR A 35 -8.80 -5.43 3.72
C TYR A 35 -9.69 -6.33 4.56
N GLY A 36 -9.36 -6.47 5.84
CA GLY A 36 -10.16 -7.24 6.77
C GLY A 36 -10.26 -6.65 8.16
N ARG A 37 -11.27 -7.12 8.87
CA ARG A 37 -11.55 -6.83 10.27
C ARG A 37 -11.74 -8.13 11.02
N ILE A 38 -10.93 -8.38 12.04
CA ILE A 38 -11.13 -9.47 13.00
C ILE A 38 -11.84 -8.87 14.21
N LEU A 39 -13.05 -9.35 14.49
CA LEU A 39 -13.87 -8.91 15.60
C LEU A 39 -13.59 -9.83 16.79
N LEU A 40 -12.94 -9.29 17.83
CA LEU A 40 -12.41 -10.10 18.92
C LEU A 40 -13.50 -10.66 19.84
N ASP A 41 -14.61 -9.95 19.99
CA ASP A 41 -15.73 -10.37 20.84
C ASP A 41 -16.47 -11.59 20.27
N SER A 42 -16.46 -11.74 18.94
CA SER A 42 -17.22 -12.77 18.23
C SER A 42 -16.32 -13.82 17.55
N GLY A 43 -15.01 -13.59 17.47
CA GLY A 43 -14.05 -14.50 16.85
C GLY A 43 -14.18 -14.66 15.34
N TYR A 44 -14.97 -13.81 14.65
CA TYR A 44 -15.09 -13.86 13.19
C TYR A 44 -14.33 -12.72 12.49
N ALA A 45 -13.94 -12.98 11.25
CA ALA A 45 -13.34 -11.99 10.37
C ALA A 45 -14.28 -11.63 9.22
N VAL A 46 -14.26 -10.37 8.81
CA VAL A 46 -14.95 -9.87 7.61
C VAL A 46 -13.89 -9.30 6.69
N THR A 47 -13.94 -9.64 5.41
CA THR A 47 -12.95 -9.22 4.42
C THR A 47 -13.62 -8.68 3.17
N THR A 48 -12.93 -7.77 2.49
CA THR A 48 -13.29 -7.26 1.17
C THR A 48 -12.01 -7.07 0.36
N GLN A 49 -12.13 -7.13 -0.96
CA GLN A 49 -11.00 -6.99 -1.87
C GLN A 49 -11.26 -5.86 -2.86
N HIS A 50 -10.17 -5.26 -3.32
CA HIS A 50 -10.19 -4.25 -4.36
C HIS A 50 -9.01 -4.46 -5.31
N GLY A 51 -9.24 -4.28 -6.60
CA GLY A 51 -8.16 -4.02 -7.54
C GLY A 51 -8.68 -3.77 -8.93
N GLU A 52 -7.74 -3.67 -9.85
CA GLU A 52 -7.97 -3.15 -11.19
C GLU A 52 -7.39 -4.13 -12.20
N VAL A 53 -8.22 -4.66 -13.09
CA VAL A 53 -7.75 -5.57 -14.15
C VAL A 53 -6.77 -4.82 -15.03
N GLY A 54 -5.56 -5.37 -15.19
CA GLY A 54 -4.49 -4.72 -15.96
C GLY A 54 -3.45 -4.00 -15.11
N THR A 55 -3.69 -3.81 -13.81
CA THR A 55 -2.81 -3.05 -12.91
C THR A 55 -2.54 -3.83 -11.64
N ASP A 56 -1.26 -3.90 -11.27
CA ASP A 56 -0.87 -4.48 -9.98
C ASP A 56 -0.94 -3.45 -8.87
N LEU A 57 -1.63 -3.79 -7.78
CA LEU A 57 -1.70 -3.00 -6.55
C LEU A 57 -1.00 -3.77 -5.43
N CYS A 58 0.05 -3.18 -4.88
CA CYS A 58 0.98 -3.85 -3.98
C CYS A 58 1.35 -2.99 -2.76
N TYR A 59 1.94 -3.66 -1.76
CA TYR A 59 2.49 -3.04 -0.56
C TYR A 59 1.50 -2.18 0.24
N PRO A 60 0.28 -2.68 0.55
CA PRO A 60 -0.68 -1.90 1.30
C PRO A 60 -0.24 -1.67 2.75
N ALA A 61 -0.50 -0.46 3.23
CA ALA A 61 -0.48 -0.09 4.63
C ALA A 61 -1.79 0.62 4.99
N LEU A 62 -2.27 0.53 6.24
CA LEU A 62 -3.53 1.16 6.64
C LEU A 62 -3.42 2.03 7.89
N ALA A 63 -4.26 3.07 7.94
CA ALA A 63 -4.43 3.92 9.10
C ALA A 63 -5.91 4.16 9.41
N SER A 64 -6.21 4.38 10.69
CA SER A 64 -7.56 4.72 11.14
C SER A 64 -7.95 6.15 10.74
N MET A 65 -9.09 6.27 10.08
CA MET A 65 -9.76 7.54 9.77
C MET A 65 -11.00 7.76 10.65
N ALA A 66 -11.14 7.00 11.74
CA ALA A 66 -12.27 7.10 12.65
C ALA A 66 -12.29 8.46 13.37
N TYR A 67 -13.44 9.13 13.41
CA TYR A 67 -13.68 10.32 14.24
C TYR A 67 -14.01 9.93 15.68
N THR A 68 -14.66 8.78 15.86
CA THR A 68 -15.04 8.21 17.16
C THR A 68 -14.57 6.75 17.28
N PRO A 69 -14.46 6.17 18.49
CA PRO A 69 -14.07 4.77 18.67
C PRO A 69 -15.02 3.74 18.02
N ASN A 70 -16.23 4.15 17.67
CA ASN A 70 -17.24 3.30 17.02
C ASN A 70 -17.20 3.40 15.49
N GLU A 71 -16.49 4.40 14.96
CA GLU A 71 -16.22 4.48 13.54
C GLU A 71 -15.08 3.54 13.17
N ARG A 72 -15.23 2.89 12.02
CA ARG A 72 -14.32 1.84 11.55
C ARG A 72 -13.71 2.18 10.19
N GLY A 73 -13.81 3.45 9.80
CA GLY A 73 -13.27 3.97 8.56
C GLY A 73 -11.74 3.88 8.57
N VAL A 74 -11.18 3.42 7.46
CA VAL A 74 -9.73 3.31 7.27
C VAL A 74 -9.34 3.94 5.94
N VAL A 75 -8.09 4.37 5.87
CA VAL A 75 -7.43 4.69 4.61
C VAL A 75 -6.30 3.70 4.41
N LEU A 76 -6.18 3.16 3.20
CA LEU A 76 -5.09 2.34 2.75
C LEU A 76 -4.22 3.17 1.82
N ALA A 77 -2.91 3.14 2.05
CA ALA A 77 -1.93 3.56 1.07
C ALA A 77 -1.35 2.33 0.37
N TYR A 78 -1.06 2.45 -0.91
CA TYR A 78 -0.55 1.36 -1.73
C TYR A 78 0.25 1.91 -2.91
N LEU A 79 1.01 1.02 -3.54
CA LEU A 79 1.71 1.29 -4.78
C LEU A 79 1.01 0.61 -5.93
N ARG A 80 1.05 1.23 -7.10
CA ARG A 80 0.49 0.66 -8.33
C ARG A 80 1.36 0.93 -9.54
N SER A 81 1.30 0.01 -10.49
CA SER A 81 1.95 0.13 -11.78
C SER A 81 1.30 -0.80 -12.80
N ASP A 82 1.41 -0.45 -14.07
CA ASP A 82 1.02 -1.31 -15.18
C ASP A 82 1.87 -1.03 -16.42
N SER A 83 1.54 -1.64 -17.55
CA SER A 83 2.28 -1.46 -18.80
C SER A 83 2.24 -0.03 -19.38
N SER A 84 1.30 0.80 -18.93
CA SER A 84 1.09 2.19 -19.36
C SER A 84 1.43 3.22 -18.29
N MET A 85 1.66 2.77 -17.05
CA MET A 85 1.84 3.61 -15.88
C MET A 85 3.06 3.19 -15.08
N THR A 86 3.97 4.14 -14.91
CA THR A 86 5.13 4.02 -14.04
C THR A 86 4.69 3.90 -12.57
N PRO A 87 5.50 3.26 -11.71
CA PRO A 87 5.29 3.18 -10.27
C PRO A 87 4.78 4.45 -9.60
N GLU A 88 3.52 4.46 -9.17
CA GLU A 88 2.88 5.56 -8.46
C GLU A 88 2.33 5.15 -7.09
N CYS A 89 2.09 6.15 -6.25
CA CYS A 89 1.49 5.98 -4.94
C CYS A 89 0.05 6.49 -4.93
N GLY A 90 -0.86 5.64 -4.45
CA GLY A 90 -2.27 5.94 -4.29
C GLY A 90 -2.77 5.72 -2.86
N VAL A 91 -3.93 6.31 -2.58
CA VAL A 91 -4.72 6.05 -1.38
C VAL A 91 -6.16 5.72 -1.75
N ILE A 92 -6.78 4.84 -0.96
CA ILE A 92 -8.19 4.46 -1.08
C ILE A 92 -8.73 4.21 0.32
N SER A 93 -10.00 4.55 0.56
CA SER A 93 -10.61 4.35 1.87
C SER A 93 -11.62 3.22 1.87
N VAL A 94 -11.83 2.62 3.04
CA VAL A 94 -12.90 1.64 3.28
C VAL A 94 -13.72 2.12 4.47
N ASP A 95 -15.02 2.24 4.27
CA ASP A 95 -15.94 2.71 5.30
C ASP A 95 -16.35 1.59 6.28
N ARG A 96 -17.21 1.93 7.24
CA ARG A 96 -17.70 0.98 8.25
C ARG A 96 -18.47 -0.22 7.68
N ASP A 97 -19.03 -0.10 6.49
CA ASP A 97 -19.86 -1.11 5.84
C ASP A 97 -19.08 -1.92 4.80
N MET A 98 -17.75 -1.81 4.83
CA MET A 98 -16.81 -2.51 3.93
C MET A 98 -16.89 -2.03 2.48
N VAL A 99 -17.37 -0.80 2.26
CA VAL A 99 -17.47 -0.18 0.94
C VAL A 99 -16.20 0.63 0.66
N TRP A 100 -15.60 0.40 -0.51
CA TRP A 100 -14.42 1.11 -0.97
C TRP A 100 -14.81 2.46 -1.60
N SER A 101 -14.01 3.51 -1.33
CA SER A 101 -14.13 4.78 -2.05
C SER A 101 -13.54 4.70 -3.46
N SER A 102 -13.63 5.79 -4.21
CA SER A 102 -12.73 5.98 -5.36
C SER A 102 -11.28 6.14 -4.88
N LYS A 103 -10.33 5.74 -5.73
CA LYS A 103 -8.90 5.98 -5.49
C LYS A 103 -8.57 7.47 -5.59
N GLN A 104 -7.52 7.87 -4.90
CA GLN A 104 -6.85 9.15 -5.10
C GLN A 104 -5.36 8.91 -5.32
N VAL A 105 -4.79 9.55 -6.34
CA VAL A 105 -3.34 9.50 -6.58
C VAL A 105 -2.66 10.51 -5.68
N VAL A 106 -1.71 10.06 -4.87
CA VAL A 106 -0.90 10.92 -4.00
C VAL A 106 0.30 11.47 -4.78
N LYS A 107 0.99 10.58 -5.51
CA LYS A 107 2.17 10.96 -6.30
C LYS A 107 2.35 10.01 -7.48
N THR A 108 2.36 10.57 -8.69
CA THR A 108 2.70 9.86 -9.92
C THR A 108 4.19 9.56 -9.99
N GLY A 109 4.56 8.45 -10.62
CA GLY A 109 5.94 8.14 -10.96
C GLY A 109 6.38 8.81 -12.26
N ASP A 110 7.65 9.22 -12.34
CA ASP A 110 8.24 9.81 -13.54
C ASP A 110 8.89 8.76 -14.47
N THR A 111 9.27 7.60 -13.91
CA THR A 111 10.01 6.54 -14.61
C THR A 111 9.81 5.19 -13.94
N SER A 112 10.24 4.11 -14.60
CA SER A 112 10.32 2.79 -14.00
C SER A 112 11.45 2.73 -12.96
N VAL A 113 11.24 2.00 -11.86
CA VAL A 113 12.34 1.63 -10.96
C VAL A 113 13.07 0.45 -11.59
N ASN A 114 14.36 0.65 -11.89
CA ASN A 114 15.23 -0.33 -12.53
C ASN A 114 16.70 -0.03 -12.19
N ILE A 115 17.07 -0.19 -10.92
CA ILE A 115 18.36 0.23 -10.37
C ILE A 115 19.30 -0.94 -10.04
N LEU A 116 18.77 -2.14 -9.83
CA LEU A 116 19.53 -3.36 -9.54
C LEU A 116 19.91 -4.13 -10.82
N TYR A 117 19.97 -3.44 -11.95
CA TYR A 117 20.37 -3.95 -13.26
C TYR A 117 21.83 -3.57 -13.64
N PRO A 118 22.89 -4.07 -12.97
CA PRO A 118 24.20 -4.13 -13.60
C PRO A 118 24.18 -5.17 -14.73
N PRO A 119 25.02 -5.01 -15.78
CA PRO A 119 25.00 -5.87 -16.97
C PRO A 119 25.42 -7.33 -16.74
N ALA A 120 25.72 -7.75 -15.50
CA ALA A 120 26.39 -9.01 -15.19
C ALA A 120 25.63 -9.95 -14.23
N TYR A 121 24.45 -9.58 -13.73
CA TYR A 121 23.69 -10.42 -12.78
C TYR A 121 22.35 -10.89 -13.36
N PRO A 122 21.92 -12.12 -13.01
CA PRO A 122 20.58 -12.61 -13.34
C PRO A 122 19.52 -11.71 -12.71
N ILE A 123 18.37 -11.57 -13.40
CA ILE A 123 17.24 -10.72 -13.02
C ILE A 123 16.91 -10.93 -11.53
N MET A 124 17.19 -9.93 -10.69
CA MET A 124 16.77 -9.94 -9.30
C MET A 124 15.47 -9.13 -9.17
N PRO A 125 14.42 -9.68 -8.54
CA PRO A 125 13.20 -8.91 -8.29
C PRO A 125 13.52 -7.72 -7.37
N GLU A 126 13.21 -6.51 -7.82
CA GLU A 126 13.42 -5.30 -7.05
C GLU A 126 12.33 -5.12 -6.00
N ARG A 127 12.74 -4.92 -4.75
CA ARG A 127 11.83 -4.65 -3.63
C ARG A 127 11.81 -3.15 -3.32
N TRP A 128 11.03 -2.40 -4.08
CA TRP A 128 10.94 -0.94 -3.97
C TRP A 128 9.78 -0.46 -3.09
N GLY A 129 8.78 -1.32 -2.85
CA GLY A 129 7.57 -0.95 -2.14
C GLY A 129 7.50 -1.26 -0.66
N ASP A 130 8.49 -1.98 -0.10
CA ASP A 130 8.51 -2.37 1.32
C ASP A 130 8.48 -1.18 2.29
N TYR A 131 8.82 0.01 1.83
CA TYR A 131 8.86 1.24 2.62
C TYR A 131 7.52 1.99 2.63
N THR A 132 6.44 1.37 2.17
CA THR A 132 5.10 1.97 2.22
C THR A 132 4.53 1.89 3.63
N GLY A 133 4.22 3.04 4.23
CA GLY A 133 3.69 3.14 5.57
C GLY A 133 2.76 4.34 5.71
N ILE A 134 1.66 4.17 6.44
CA ILE A 134 0.71 5.23 6.74
C ILE A 134 0.37 5.19 8.23
N CYS A 135 0.18 6.36 8.86
CA CYS A 135 -0.23 6.45 10.24
C CYS A 135 -1.21 7.60 10.45
N ARG A 136 -2.08 7.47 11.46
CA ARG A 136 -3.00 8.55 11.83
C ARG A 136 -2.24 9.72 12.42
N LYS A 137 -2.62 10.94 12.06
CA LYS A 137 -2.24 12.16 12.79
C LYS A 137 -3.16 12.34 13.98
N TYR A 138 -2.68 12.03 15.19
CA TYR A 138 -3.50 11.99 16.41
C TYR A 138 -4.00 13.35 16.92
N ASN A 139 -3.40 14.46 16.49
CA ASN A 139 -3.72 15.81 16.95
C ASN A 139 -4.33 16.70 15.84
N ALA A 140 -5.09 16.12 14.93
CA ALA A 140 -5.79 16.85 13.89
C ALA A 140 -7.26 17.12 14.29
N ALA A 141 -7.79 18.27 13.87
CA ALA A 141 -9.19 18.65 14.13
C ALA A 141 -10.19 17.79 13.33
N VAL A 142 -9.73 17.23 12.21
CA VAL A 142 -10.44 16.24 11.40
C VAL A 142 -9.53 15.02 11.20
N PRO A 143 -10.06 13.83 10.88
CA PRO A 143 -9.24 12.66 10.62
C PRO A 143 -8.25 12.94 9.48
N GLU A 144 -6.97 12.82 9.80
CA GLU A 144 -5.84 13.01 8.88
C GLU A 144 -4.84 11.86 9.07
N ALA A 145 -4.08 11.55 8.02
CA ALA A 145 -3.03 10.55 8.04
C ALA A 145 -1.74 11.08 7.38
N TRP A 146 -0.60 10.62 7.89
CA TRP A 146 0.71 10.82 7.28
C TRP A 146 1.13 9.56 6.54
N LEU A 147 1.67 9.74 5.34
CA LEU A 147 2.08 8.66 4.44
C LEU A 147 3.55 8.82 4.06
N ALA A 148 4.29 7.73 4.13
CA ALA A 148 5.57 7.54 3.48
C ALA A 148 5.44 6.41 2.46
N ALA A 149 5.83 6.64 1.21
CA ALA A 149 5.72 5.66 0.14
C ALA A 149 6.79 5.90 -0.93
N ALA A 150 6.94 4.94 -1.83
CA ALA A 150 7.83 5.05 -2.99
C ALA A 150 7.07 5.48 -4.25
N TYR A 151 7.78 6.13 -5.15
CA TYR A 151 7.34 6.40 -6.52
C TYR A 151 8.58 6.37 -7.43
N GLY A 152 8.39 6.05 -8.70
CA GLY A 152 9.50 6.08 -9.65
C GLY A 152 9.95 7.53 -9.90
N THR A 153 11.25 7.83 -9.85
CA THR A 153 11.76 9.19 -10.04
C THR A 153 13.00 9.24 -10.92
N ASN A 154 13.14 10.30 -11.72
CA ASN A 154 14.31 10.59 -12.52
C ASN A 154 15.41 11.27 -11.68
N THR A 155 15.87 10.61 -10.62
CA THR A 155 17.07 11.06 -9.89
C THR A 155 18.28 10.32 -10.42
N LEU A 156 19.29 11.06 -10.90
CA LEU A 156 20.61 10.50 -11.18
C LEU A 156 21.13 9.78 -9.93
N PRO A 157 21.86 8.65 -10.05
CA PRO A 157 22.55 8.06 -8.91
C PRO A 157 23.41 9.14 -8.28
N VAL A 158 23.24 9.40 -6.99
CA VAL A 158 24.18 10.28 -6.28
C VAL A 158 25.51 9.53 -6.23
N ALA A 159 26.40 9.83 -7.16
CA ALA A 159 27.80 9.46 -7.03
C ALA A 159 28.30 10.10 -5.74
N HIS A 160 28.75 9.28 -4.80
CA HIS A 160 29.40 9.77 -3.59
C HIS A 160 30.52 10.74 -4.02
N PRO A 161 30.57 11.98 -3.51
CA PRO A 161 31.68 12.88 -3.83
C PRO A 161 32.97 12.21 -3.36
N GLY A 162 33.98 12.22 -4.22
CA GLY A 162 35.18 11.37 -4.17
C GLY A 162 35.79 11.11 -2.79
N GLY A 163 36.13 9.85 -2.54
CA GLY A 163 37.15 9.48 -1.56
C GLY A 163 38.55 9.69 -2.17
N PRO A 164 39.53 10.22 -1.41
CA PRO A 164 40.86 10.50 -1.94
C PRO A 164 41.64 9.21 -2.20
N GLY A 165 42.26 9.11 -3.38
CA GLY A 165 43.29 8.15 -3.74
C GLY A 165 44.52 8.89 -4.24
#